data_AF-A0A2E2W7V6-F1
#
_entry.id   AF-A0A2E2W7V6-F1
#
_cell.length_a   1.000
_cell.length_b   1.000
_cell.length_c   1.000
_cell.angle_alpha   90.00
_cell.angle_beta   90.00
_cell.angle_gamma   90.00
#
_symmetry.space_group_name_H-M   'P 1'
#
loop_
_entity.id
_entity.type
_entity.pdbx_description
1 polymer ?
#
loop_
_entity_poly.entity_id
_entity_poly.type
_entity_poly.pdbx_seq_one_letter_code
_entity_poly.pdbx_strand_id
1 'polypeptide(L)'
;MQEQLLTDAFNKAKENSTASSALGLATHIYEALELKFKQPTSADAIRGYYRKWENKESFNISNTAKDHLAIYLDFEDYKSYVASKNTKKINTKRYQFMVLVLLLIVAFFIYDATRKKCMIWDETKFVKIHCEETNAKPIDKGLLTKFKKVEVECHEGFFFDKDGSPKIWYYKQGKNNLELFTYPGIHPINGKTLNDITRYMITEHMCSSLK
;
A
#
# COMPACT_ATOMS: atom_id res chain seq x y z
N MET A 1 1.75 -40.82 -4.16
CA MET A 1 2.90 -39.88 -4.21
C MET A 1 4.21 -40.58 -4.59
N GLN A 2 4.56 -41.71 -3.98
CA GLN A 2 5.74 -42.50 -4.39
C GLN A 2 5.66 -43.04 -5.84
N GLU A 3 4.46 -43.43 -6.31
CA GLU A 3 4.25 -43.88 -7.69
C GLU A 3 4.49 -42.72 -8.67
N GLN A 4 3.91 -41.55 -8.39
CA GLN A 4 4.11 -40.36 -9.22
C GLN A 4 5.58 -39.94 -9.29
N LEU A 5 6.31 -39.99 -8.16
CA LEU A 5 7.75 -39.74 -8.13
C LEU A 5 8.51 -40.70 -9.07
N LEU A 6 8.18 -41.99 -8.99
CA LEU A 6 8.77 -43.03 -9.83
C LEU A 6 8.45 -42.80 -11.31
N THR A 7 7.20 -42.50 -11.64
CA THR A 7 6.76 -42.22 -13.01
C THR A 7 7.44 -40.96 -13.57
N ASP A 8 7.50 -39.87 -12.81
CA ASP A 8 8.17 -38.63 -13.23
C ASP A 8 9.67 -38.88 -13.51
N ALA A 9 10.35 -39.67 -12.66
CA ALA A 9 11.75 -40.02 -12.86
C ALA A 9 11.97 -40.85 -14.14
N PHE A 10 11.13 -41.85 -14.40
CA PHE A 10 11.23 -42.66 -15.61
C PHE A 10 10.87 -41.88 -16.87
N ASN A 11 9.92 -40.94 -16.80
CA ASN A 11 9.59 -40.04 -17.91
C ASN A 11 10.78 -39.13 -18.24
N LYS A 12 11.39 -38.49 -17.24
CA LYS A 12 12.61 -37.68 -17.45
C LYS A 12 13.75 -38.53 -18.04
N ALA A 13 13.92 -39.77 -17.61
CA ALA A 13 14.90 -40.69 -18.19
C ALA A 13 14.58 -41.06 -19.64
N LYS A 14 13.30 -41.23 -19.99
CA LYS A 14 12.85 -41.52 -21.35
C LYS A 14 13.04 -40.34 -22.31
N GLU A 15 12.89 -39.11 -21.80
CA GLU A 15 13.14 -37.89 -22.59
C GLU A 15 14.64 -37.67 -22.84
N ASN A 16 15.49 -38.06 -21.88
CA ASN A 16 16.92 -37.76 -21.91
C ASN A 16 17.82 -38.94 -22.34
N SER A 17 17.26 -40.11 -22.61
CA SER A 17 18.01 -41.29 -23.05
C SER A 17 17.39 -41.95 -24.28
N THR A 18 18.21 -42.69 -25.03
CA THR A 18 17.73 -43.53 -26.15
C THR A 18 17.17 -44.87 -25.69
N ALA A 19 17.21 -45.14 -24.38
CA ALA A 19 16.77 -46.41 -23.80
C ALA A 19 15.23 -46.48 -23.72
N SER A 20 14.68 -47.61 -24.14
CA SER A 20 13.24 -47.89 -24.04
C SER A 20 12.93 -49.03 -23.05
N SER A 21 13.95 -49.78 -22.62
CA SER A 21 13.77 -50.88 -21.67
C SER A 21 13.80 -50.38 -20.23
N ALA A 22 13.03 -51.02 -19.35
CA ALA A 22 13.01 -50.70 -17.91
C ALA A 22 14.41 -50.76 -17.26
N LEU A 23 15.27 -51.67 -17.73
CA LEU A 23 16.66 -51.74 -17.27
C LEU A 23 17.46 -50.54 -17.79
N GLY A 24 17.39 -50.23 -19.09
CA GLY A 24 18.14 -49.10 -19.65
C GLY A 24 17.76 -47.75 -19.04
N LEU A 25 16.46 -47.52 -18.82
CA LEU A 25 15.98 -46.32 -18.12
C LEU A 25 16.47 -46.26 -16.66
N ALA A 26 16.43 -47.38 -15.95
CA ALA A 26 16.94 -47.45 -14.57
C ALA A 26 18.46 -47.25 -14.50
N THR A 27 19.22 -47.77 -15.47
CA THR A 27 20.66 -47.54 -15.59
C THR A 27 20.97 -46.07 -15.83
N HIS A 28 20.24 -45.40 -16.73
CA HIS A 28 20.41 -43.97 -16.96
C HIS A 28 20.17 -43.13 -15.69
N ILE A 29 19.13 -43.46 -14.92
CA ILE A 29 18.87 -42.80 -13.62
C ILE A 29 20.03 -43.06 -12.64
N TYR A 30 20.52 -44.30 -12.58
CA TYR A 30 21.63 -44.68 -11.72
C TYR A 30 22.93 -43.94 -12.05
N GLU A 31 23.32 -43.89 -13.32
CA GLU A 31 24.53 -43.18 -13.79
C GLU A 31 24.47 -41.69 -13.44
N ALA A 32 23.31 -41.06 -13.61
CA ALA A 32 23.12 -39.66 -13.20
C ALA A 32 23.25 -39.45 -11.68
N LEU A 33 22.92 -40.47 -10.88
CA LEU A 33 23.03 -40.43 -9.43
C LEU A 33 24.44 -40.77 -8.93
N GLU A 34 25.21 -41.61 -9.63
CA GLU A 34 26.62 -41.89 -9.30
C GLU A 34 27.49 -40.63 -9.34
N LEU A 35 27.16 -39.67 -10.19
CA LEU A 35 27.83 -38.37 -10.23
C LEU A 35 27.60 -37.54 -8.96
N LYS A 36 26.50 -37.80 -8.23
CA LYS A 36 26.07 -37.03 -7.05
C LYS A 36 26.33 -37.77 -5.73
N PHE A 37 26.36 -39.10 -5.74
CA PHE A 37 26.42 -39.93 -4.53
C PHE A 37 27.48 -41.02 -4.65
N LYS A 38 28.18 -41.29 -3.54
CA LYS A 38 29.12 -42.43 -3.46
C LYS A 38 28.42 -43.80 -3.46
N GLN A 39 27.16 -43.86 -3.01
CA GLN A 39 26.35 -45.07 -2.91
C GLN A 39 24.89 -44.75 -3.30
N PRO A 40 24.61 -44.53 -4.58
CA PRO A 40 23.24 -44.30 -5.04
C PRO A 40 22.41 -45.58 -4.99
N THR A 41 21.08 -45.43 -5.08
CA THR A 41 20.19 -46.58 -5.22
C THR A 41 20.48 -47.28 -6.54
N SER A 42 20.77 -48.58 -6.51
CA SER A 42 21.19 -49.34 -7.69
C SER A 42 20.14 -49.35 -8.81
N ALA A 43 20.62 -49.47 -10.05
CA ALA A 43 19.75 -49.62 -11.22
C ALA A 43 18.77 -50.80 -11.07
N ASP A 44 19.20 -51.93 -10.50
CA ASP A 44 18.32 -53.08 -10.25
C ASP A 44 17.19 -52.79 -9.28
N ALA A 45 17.45 -52.03 -8.22
CA ALA A 45 16.44 -51.62 -7.25
C ALA A 45 15.43 -50.66 -7.89
N ILE A 46 15.92 -49.65 -8.62
CA ILE A 46 15.08 -48.69 -9.37
C ILE A 46 14.19 -49.42 -10.38
N ARG A 47 14.77 -50.32 -11.18
CA ARG A 47 14.05 -51.20 -12.12
C ARG A 47 13.02 -52.06 -11.40
N GLY A 48 13.38 -52.61 -10.24
CA GLY A 48 12.49 -53.44 -9.43
C GLY A 48 11.23 -52.69 -8.99
N TYR A 49 11.38 -51.45 -8.52
CA TYR A 49 10.22 -50.60 -8.20
C TYR A 49 9.36 -50.32 -9.42
N TYR A 50 9.97 -50.00 -10.56
CA TYR A 50 9.26 -49.70 -11.79
C TYR A 50 8.47 -50.90 -12.33
N ARG A 51 9.05 -52.12 -12.30
CA ARG A 51 8.33 -53.34 -12.68
C ARG A 51 7.13 -53.65 -11.78
N LYS A 52 7.28 -53.46 -10.47
CA LYS A 52 6.15 -53.63 -9.53
C LYS A 52 5.03 -52.64 -9.83
N TRP A 53 5.38 -51.39 -10.17
CA TRP A 53 4.42 -50.38 -10.61
C TRP A 53 3.73 -50.77 -11.93
N GLU A 54 4.47 -51.21 -12.95
CA GLU A 54 3.91 -51.67 -14.23
C GLU A 54 2.94 -52.85 -14.05
N ASN A 55 3.29 -53.80 -13.18
CA ASN A 55 2.47 -54.97 -12.85
C ASN A 55 1.29 -54.66 -11.92
N LYS A 56 1.13 -53.41 -11.46
CA LYS A 56 0.13 -53.00 -10.45
C LYS A 56 0.25 -53.77 -9.13
N GLU A 57 1.46 -54.21 -8.79
CA GLU A 57 1.78 -54.83 -7.51
C GLU A 57 1.92 -53.76 -6.43
N SER A 58 1.63 -54.10 -5.17
CA SER A 58 1.90 -53.20 -4.05
C SER A 58 3.40 -53.17 -3.74
N PHE A 59 3.94 -51.97 -3.54
CA PHE A 59 5.35 -51.79 -3.17
C PHE A 59 5.55 -50.54 -2.32
N ASN A 60 6.71 -50.48 -1.67
CA ASN A 60 7.16 -49.29 -0.96
C ASN A 60 8.59 -48.98 -1.41
N ILE A 61 8.80 -47.75 -1.85
CA ILE A 61 10.14 -47.24 -2.16
C ILE A 61 10.79 -46.84 -0.84
N SER A 62 12.04 -47.26 -0.61
CA SER A 62 12.79 -46.86 0.59
C SER A 62 12.95 -45.33 0.63
N ASN A 63 13.08 -44.74 1.83
CA ASN A 63 13.23 -43.28 1.94
C ASN A 63 14.45 -42.78 1.17
N THR A 64 15.58 -43.48 1.29
CA THR A 64 16.79 -43.21 0.51
C THR A 64 16.54 -43.22 -1.00
N ALA A 65 15.80 -44.21 -1.51
CA ALA A 65 15.47 -44.26 -2.93
C ALA A 65 14.49 -43.15 -3.33
N LYS A 66 13.55 -42.74 -2.46
CA LYS A 66 12.68 -41.58 -2.70
C LYS A 66 13.50 -40.30 -2.80
N ASP A 67 14.47 -40.09 -1.92
CA ASP A 67 15.35 -38.92 -1.96
C ASP A 67 16.22 -38.92 -3.21
N HIS A 68 16.84 -40.05 -3.55
CA HIS A 68 17.63 -40.17 -4.78
C HIS A 68 16.79 -39.90 -6.03
N LEU A 69 15.58 -40.46 -6.13
CA LEU A 69 14.69 -40.20 -7.27
C LEU A 69 14.25 -38.74 -7.34
N ALA A 70 13.99 -38.09 -6.21
CA ALA A 70 13.68 -36.67 -6.16
C ALA A 70 14.87 -35.80 -6.61
N ILE A 71 16.09 -36.17 -6.22
CA ILE A 71 17.32 -35.48 -6.60
C ILE A 71 17.67 -35.70 -8.08
N TYR A 72 17.33 -36.86 -8.64
CA TYR A 72 17.37 -37.07 -10.09
C TYR A 72 16.40 -36.13 -10.83
N LEU A 73 15.26 -35.78 -10.21
CA LEU A 73 14.28 -34.82 -10.71
C LEU A 73 14.62 -33.35 -10.38
N ASP A 74 15.84 -33.07 -9.92
CA ASP A 74 16.34 -31.74 -9.54
C ASP A 74 15.63 -31.10 -8.33
N PHE A 75 15.08 -31.92 -7.43
CA PHE A 75 14.64 -31.48 -6.10
C PHE A 75 15.74 -31.72 -5.06
N GLU A 76 15.66 -31.08 -3.90
CA GLU A 76 16.63 -31.28 -2.82
C GLU A 76 16.50 -32.66 -2.15
N ASP A 77 15.27 -33.13 -2.00
CA ASP A 77 14.90 -34.38 -1.33
C ASP A 77 13.46 -34.77 -1.68
N TYR A 78 12.97 -35.90 -1.16
CA TYR A 78 11.59 -36.31 -1.40
C TYR A 78 10.58 -35.30 -0.81
N LYS A 79 10.91 -34.66 0.31
CA LYS A 79 10.02 -33.70 0.98
C LYS A 79 9.74 -32.47 0.12
N SER A 80 10.77 -31.90 -0.51
CA SER A 80 10.68 -30.76 -1.43
C SER A 80 9.92 -31.12 -2.71
N TYR A 81 10.11 -32.33 -3.24
CA TYR A 81 9.27 -32.85 -4.34
C TYR A 81 7.79 -32.86 -3.95
N VAL A 82 7.43 -33.43 -2.79
CA VAL A 82 6.04 -33.50 -2.33
C VAL A 82 5.46 -32.10 -2.09
N ALA A 83 6.26 -31.20 -1.50
CA ALA A 83 5.86 -29.80 -1.30
C ALA A 83 5.52 -29.12 -2.62
N SER A 84 6.32 -29.33 -3.68
CA SER A 84 6.08 -28.75 -5.01
C SER A 84 4.75 -29.19 -5.62
N LYS A 85 4.40 -30.48 -5.49
CA LYS A 85 3.17 -31.06 -6.04
C LYS A 85 1.91 -30.65 -5.26
N ASN A 86 2.08 -30.33 -3.98
CA ASN A 86 1.00 -29.88 -3.09
C ASN A 86 0.75 -28.36 -3.13
N THR A 87 1.49 -27.60 -3.94
CA THR A 87 1.24 -26.16 -4.07
C THR A 87 -0.11 -25.93 -4.76
N LYS A 88 -1.06 -25.31 -4.03
CA LYS A 88 -2.32 -24.84 -4.62
C LYS A 88 -1.99 -23.82 -5.71
N LYS A 89 -2.36 -24.09 -6.97
CA LYS A 89 -2.25 -23.11 -8.06
C LYS A 89 -3.00 -21.83 -7.65
N ILE A 90 -2.26 -20.78 -7.33
CA ILE A 90 -2.84 -19.45 -7.05
C ILE A 90 -3.57 -19.00 -8.32
N ASN A 91 -4.81 -18.52 -8.18
CA ASN A 91 -5.58 -18.00 -9.30
C ASN A 91 -4.96 -16.68 -9.78
N THR A 92 -3.99 -16.78 -10.69
CA THR A 92 -3.17 -15.68 -11.20
C THR A 92 -4.00 -14.53 -11.79
N LYS A 93 -5.18 -14.83 -12.37
CA LYS A 93 -6.10 -13.80 -12.87
C LYS A 93 -6.71 -12.93 -11.77
N ARG A 94 -7.06 -13.52 -10.62
CA ARG A 94 -7.56 -12.77 -9.46
C ARG A 94 -6.47 -11.86 -8.88
N TYR A 95 -5.24 -12.36 -8.81
CA TYR A 95 -4.09 -11.57 -8.34
C TYR A 95 -3.77 -10.41 -9.29
N GLN A 96 -3.73 -10.66 -10.60
CA GLN A 96 -3.53 -9.62 -11.61
C GLN A 96 -4.59 -8.53 -11.53
N PHE A 97 -5.86 -8.90 -11.32
CA PHE A 97 -6.94 -7.93 -11.12
C PHE A 97 -6.73 -7.08 -9.86
N MET A 98 -6.35 -7.68 -8.72
CA MET A 98 -6.08 -6.93 -7.49
C MET A 98 -4.89 -5.97 -7.65
N VAL A 99 -3.82 -6.39 -8.33
CA VAL A 99 -2.66 -5.52 -8.61
C VAL A 99 -3.08 -4.34 -9.48
N LEU A 100 -3.89 -4.56 -10.52
CA LEU A 100 -4.39 -3.48 -11.38
C LEU A 100 -5.25 -2.48 -10.61
N VAL A 101 -6.16 -2.96 -9.76
CA VAL A 101 -6.98 -2.09 -8.90
C VAL A 101 -6.10 -1.27 -7.95
N LEU A 102 -5.09 -1.89 -7.34
CA LEU A 102 -4.15 -1.19 -6.47
C LEU A 102 -3.36 -0.10 -7.22
N LEU A 103 -2.91 -0.38 -8.45
CA LEU A 103 -2.22 0.60 -9.28
C LEU A 103 -3.11 1.82 -9.62
N LEU A 104 -4.39 1.59 -9.92
CA LEU A 104 -5.34 2.67 -10.17
C LEU A 104 -5.57 3.54 -8.93
N ILE A 105 -5.66 2.94 -7.75
CA ILE A 105 -5.80 3.67 -6.49
C ILE A 105 -4.56 4.53 -6.22
N VAL A 106 -3.36 3.97 -6.39
CA VAL A 106 -2.10 4.71 -6.23
C VAL A 106 -2.02 5.87 -7.22
N ALA A 107 -2.37 5.63 -8.49
CA ALA A 107 -2.40 6.67 -9.51
C ALA A 107 -3.38 7.81 -9.15
N PHE A 108 -4.56 7.49 -8.61
CA PHE A 108 -5.53 8.48 -8.14
C PHE A 108 -4.97 9.35 -7.01
N PHE A 109 -4.33 8.75 -6.01
CA PHE A 109 -3.73 9.51 -4.91
C PHE A 109 -2.55 10.38 -5.38
N ILE A 110 -1.73 9.89 -6.32
CA ILE A 110 -0.65 10.70 -6.93
C ILE A 110 -1.24 11.89 -7.69
N TYR A 111 -2.31 11.67 -8.46
CA TYR A 111 -3.00 12.74 -9.16
C TYR A 111 -3.52 13.80 -8.18
N ASP A 112 -4.25 13.42 -7.13
CA ASP A 112 -4.78 14.39 -6.17
C ASP A 112 -3.70 15.18 -5.41
N ALA A 113 -2.58 14.53 -5.09
CA ALA A 113 -1.45 15.15 -4.39
C ALA A 113 -0.67 16.14 -5.27
N THR A 114 -0.57 15.88 -6.58
CA THR A 114 0.17 16.73 -7.53
C THR A 114 -0.63 17.93 -8.04
N ARG A 115 -1.95 17.95 -7.84
CA ARG A 115 -2.79 19.11 -8.20
C ARG A 115 -2.39 20.37 -7.45
N LYS A 116 -2.43 21.50 -8.16
CA LYS A 116 -2.07 22.81 -7.63
C LYS A 116 -3.06 23.21 -6.53
N LYS A 117 -2.52 23.64 -5.39
CA LYS A 117 -3.32 24.06 -4.23
C LYS A 117 -3.50 25.59 -4.23
N CYS A 118 -4.73 26.00 -3.95
CA CYS A 118 -5.19 27.37 -3.75
C CYS A 118 -5.84 27.49 -2.37
N MET A 119 -6.49 28.61 -2.08
CA MET A 119 -7.24 28.81 -0.84
C MET A 119 -8.64 29.40 -1.08
N ILE A 120 -9.56 29.10 -0.17
CA ILE A 120 -10.93 29.66 -0.16
C ILE A 120 -11.29 30.08 1.27
N TRP A 121 -12.16 31.08 1.38
CA TRP A 121 -12.77 31.44 2.65
C TRP A 121 -13.85 30.43 3.02
N ASP A 122 -13.63 29.70 4.09
CA ASP A 122 -14.51 28.68 4.64
C ASP A 122 -15.11 29.19 5.94
N GLU A 123 -16.07 30.12 5.81
CA GLU A 123 -16.90 30.80 6.82
C GLU A 123 -16.17 31.54 7.96
N THR A 124 -15.17 30.90 8.56
CA THR A 124 -14.39 31.34 9.70
C THR A 124 -12.91 31.55 9.38
N LYS A 125 -12.34 30.86 8.38
CA LYS A 125 -10.92 30.96 8.05
C LYS A 125 -10.65 30.61 6.60
N PHE A 126 -9.46 30.93 6.11
CA PHE A 126 -8.99 30.40 4.84
C PHE A 126 -8.52 28.94 4.99
N VAL A 127 -8.89 28.09 4.03
CA VAL A 127 -8.46 26.68 3.96
C VAL A 127 -7.87 26.37 2.58
N LYS A 128 -7.06 25.31 2.49
CA LYS A 128 -6.47 24.87 1.22
C LYS A 128 -7.48 24.04 0.42
N ILE A 129 -7.58 24.34 -0.86
CA ILE A 129 -8.41 23.63 -1.84
C ILE A 129 -7.63 23.46 -3.14
N HIS A 130 -8.19 22.74 -4.11
CA HIS A 130 -7.64 22.71 -5.47
C HIS A 130 -7.94 24.02 -6.19
N CYS A 131 -7.05 24.44 -7.08
CA CYS A 131 -7.20 25.73 -7.79
C CYS A 131 -8.32 25.75 -8.82
N GLU A 132 -8.79 24.59 -9.27
CA GLU A 132 -9.86 24.43 -10.24
C GLU A 132 -11.25 24.60 -9.62
N GLU A 133 -11.36 24.61 -8.29
CA GLU A 133 -12.61 24.84 -7.59
C GLU A 133 -13.09 26.28 -7.76
N THR A 134 -14.40 26.49 -7.64
CA THR A 134 -15.00 27.83 -7.78
C THR A 134 -14.56 28.75 -6.65
N ASN A 135 -14.30 30.02 -6.97
CA ASN A 135 -13.82 31.06 -6.03
C ASN A 135 -12.45 30.78 -5.39
N ALA A 136 -11.69 29.81 -5.89
CA ALA A 136 -10.33 29.55 -5.44
C ALA A 136 -9.41 30.75 -5.71
N LYS A 137 -8.64 31.16 -4.70
CA LYS A 137 -7.65 32.23 -4.79
C LYS A 137 -6.23 31.69 -4.60
N PRO A 138 -5.20 32.30 -5.22
CA PRO A 138 -3.81 31.93 -4.94
C PRO A 138 -3.51 31.95 -3.44
N ILE A 139 -2.65 31.03 -2.96
CA ILE A 139 -2.30 30.94 -1.55
C ILE A 139 -1.58 32.22 -1.11
N ASP A 140 -2.18 32.92 -0.15
CA ASP A 140 -1.51 33.91 0.68
C ASP A 140 -1.23 33.28 2.05
N LYS A 141 0.05 33.14 2.40
CA LYS A 141 0.45 32.49 3.66
C LYS A 141 -0.03 33.26 4.90
N GLY A 142 -0.06 34.59 4.83
CA GLY A 142 -0.51 35.44 5.93
C GLY A 142 -2.00 35.23 6.19
N LEU A 143 -2.82 35.31 5.14
CA LEU A 143 -4.26 35.08 5.25
C LEU A 143 -4.58 33.64 5.69
N LEU A 144 -3.91 32.65 5.11
CA LEU A 144 -4.15 31.23 5.43
C LEU A 144 -3.84 30.88 6.89
N THR A 145 -2.83 31.52 7.48
CA THR A 145 -2.37 31.17 8.84
C THR A 145 -2.99 32.05 9.92
N LYS A 146 -3.18 33.34 9.63
CA LYS A 146 -3.53 34.37 10.63
C LYS A 146 -4.96 34.89 10.49
N PHE A 147 -5.54 34.91 9.29
CA PHE A 147 -6.84 35.54 9.09
C PHE A 147 -7.98 34.58 9.48
N LYS A 148 -8.53 34.79 10.67
CA LYS A 148 -9.67 34.03 11.21
C LYS A 148 -10.73 34.99 11.74
N LYS A 149 -12.00 34.67 11.47
CA LYS A 149 -13.17 35.26 12.13
C LYS A 149 -13.26 34.68 13.55
N VAL A 150 -13.52 35.53 14.53
CA VAL A 150 -13.58 35.15 15.94
C VAL A 150 -14.83 35.71 16.59
N GLU A 151 -15.25 35.07 17.68
CA GLU A 151 -16.27 35.61 18.57
C GLU A 151 -15.61 36.48 19.64
N VAL A 152 -16.38 37.37 20.26
CA VAL A 152 -15.85 38.36 21.18
C VAL A 152 -15.58 37.75 22.56
N GLU A 153 -14.41 38.06 23.14
CA GLU A 153 -14.08 37.76 24.54
C GLU A 153 -13.76 39.07 25.29
N CYS A 154 -14.52 39.37 26.35
CA CYS A 154 -14.42 40.66 27.04
C CYS A 154 -13.27 40.74 28.06
N HIS A 155 -12.04 40.76 27.57
CA HIS A 155 -10.85 41.10 28.34
C HIS A 155 -9.80 41.83 27.47
N GLU A 156 -8.97 42.70 28.06
CA GLU A 156 -8.03 43.54 27.27
C GLU A 156 -7.10 42.75 26.35
N GLY A 157 -6.52 41.64 26.84
CA GLY A 157 -5.57 40.82 26.08
C GLY A 157 -6.14 40.14 24.83
N PHE A 158 -7.46 40.11 24.67
CA PHE A 158 -8.11 39.65 23.43
C PHE A 158 -7.93 40.70 22.32
N PHE A 159 -8.11 41.98 22.65
CA PHE A 159 -8.14 43.07 21.68
C PHE A 159 -6.77 43.69 21.40
N PHE A 160 -5.89 43.75 22.41
CA PHE A 160 -4.61 44.46 22.31
C PHE A 160 -3.43 43.60 22.76
N ASP A 161 -2.28 43.83 22.12
CA ASP A 161 -0.99 43.34 22.60
C ASP A 161 -0.50 44.16 23.81
N LYS A 162 0.54 43.68 24.48
CA LYS A 162 1.09 44.34 25.69
C LYS A 162 1.62 45.75 25.43
N ASP A 163 1.98 46.05 24.18
CA ASP A 163 2.42 47.38 23.74
C ASP A 163 1.25 48.30 23.34
N GLY A 164 0.01 47.81 23.42
CA GLY A 164 -1.20 48.54 23.05
C GLY A 164 -1.58 48.45 21.58
N SER A 165 -0.83 47.73 20.75
CA SER A 165 -1.20 47.54 19.34
C SER A 165 -2.43 46.62 19.20
N PRO A 166 -3.31 46.86 18.20
CA PRO A 166 -4.53 46.08 18.03
C PRO A 166 -4.24 44.68 17.47
N LYS A 167 -4.88 43.67 18.05
CA LYS A 167 -4.87 42.26 17.60
C LYS A 167 -6.11 41.87 16.82
N ILE A 168 -7.15 42.69 16.90
CA ILE A 168 -8.46 42.44 16.30
C ILE A 168 -8.79 43.57 15.34
N TRP A 169 -9.35 43.18 14.20
CA TRP A 169 -9.94 44.04 13.21
C TRP A 169 -11.42 43.73 13.11
N TYR A 170 -12.23 44.70 12.69
CA TYR A 170 -13.67 44.52 12.61
C TYR A 170 -14.27 45.04 11.31
N TYR A 171 -15.40 44.44 10.96
CA TYR A 171 -16.33 44.97 9.96
C TYR A 171 -17.69 45.23 10.60
N LYS A 172 -18.20 46.45 10.43
CA LYS A 172 -19.52 46.87 10.94
C LYS A 172 -20.58 46.62 9.87
N GLN A 173 -21.41 45.60 10.07
CA GLN A 173 -22.51 45.28 9.17
C GLN A 173 -23.76 46.13 9.47
N GLY A 174 -23.90 46.67 10.70
CA GLY A 174 -25.01 47.51 11.13
C GLY A 174 -24.81 48.09 12.54
N LYS A 175 -25.88 48.62 13.17
CA LYS A 175 -25.78 49.34 14.45
C LYS A 175 -25.26 48.45 15.60
N ASN A 176 -25.59 47.15 15.59
CA ASN A 176 -25.22 46.16 16.61
C ASN A 176 -24.67 44.84 16.03
N ASN A 177 -24.20 44.82 14.78
CA ASN A 177 -23.65 43.60 14.17
C ASN A 177 -22.23 43.87 13.69
N LEU A 178 -21.28 43.26 14.38
CA LEU A 178 -19.84 43.41 14.20
C LEU A 178 -19.23 42.04 13.96
N GLU A 179 -18.50 41.91 12.86
CA GLU A 179 -17.68 40.74 12.59
C GLU A 179 -16.24 41.04 12.98
N LEU A 180 -15.62 40.17 13.76
CA LEU A 180 -14.26 40.32 14.27
C LEU A 180 -13.30 39.38 13.56
N PHE A 181 -12.09 39.86 13.29
CA PHE A 181 -11.05 39.14 12.59
C PHE A 181 -9.69 39.33 13.28
N THR A 182 -8.83 38.32 13.17
CA THR A 182 -7.51 38.26 13.82
C THR A 182 -6.36 38.78 12.96
N TYR A 183 -6.65 39.31 11.77
CA TYR A 183 -5.66 39.82 10.84
C TYR A 183 -6.23 40.99 10.02
N PRO A 184 -5.43 42.03 9.71
CA PRO A 184 -5.89 43.13 8.86
C PRO A 184 -6.16 42.66 7.44
N GLY A 185 -6.98 43.41 6.71
CA GLY A 185 -7.18 43.18 5.28
C GLY A 185 -8.58 43.51 4.81
N ILE A 186 -9.03 42.74 3.82
CA ILE A 186 -10.32 42.89 3.17
C ILE A 186 -11.26 41.78 3.63
N HIS A 187 -12.50 42.14 3.91
CA HIS A 187 -13.55 41.21 4.27
C HIS A 187 -13.79 40.19 3.13
N PRO A 188 -13.72 38.87 3.41
CA PRO A 188 -13.62 37.84 2.38
C PRO A 188 -14.85 37.72 1.47
N ILE A 189 -16.03 38.07 1.98
CA ILE A 189 -17.32 38.03 1.26
C ILE A 189 -17.65 39.36 0.57
N ASN A 190 -17.70 40.46 1.31
CA ASN A 190 -18.20 41.75 0.79
C ASN A 190 -17.13 42.67 0.19
N GLY A 191 -15.84 42.34 0.31
CA GLY A 191 -14.75 43.09 -0.34
C GLY A 191 -14.39 44.43 0.31
N LYS A 192 -14.96 44.78 1.47
CA LYS A 192 -14.65 46.04 2.17
C LYS A 192 -13.46 45.88 3.11
N THR A 193 -12.72 46.97 3.30
CA THR A 193 -11.59 47.02 4.24
C THR A 193 -12.07 46.85 5.69
N LEU A 194 -11.32 46.08 6.46
CA LEU A 194 -11.51 45.95 7.91
C LEU A 194 -10.87 47.13 8.64
N ASN A 195 -11.51 47.60 9.70
CA ASN A 195 -10.98 48.65 10.56
C ASN A 195 -10.26 48.04 11.76
N ASP A 196 -9.23 48.71 12.26
CA ASP A 196 -8.58 48.39 13.53
C ASP A 196 -9.52 48.59 14.71
N ILE A 197 -9.48 47.69 15.69
CA ILE A 197 -10.31 47.82 16.89
C ILE A 197 -9.85 49.00 17.74
N THR A 198 -10.80 49.77 18.28
CA THR A 198 -10.52 50.88 19.20
C THR A 198 -11.23 50.66 20.54
N ARG A 199 -10.70 51.28 21.60
CA ARG A 199 -11.32 51.23 22.94
C ARG A 199 -12.77 51.68 22.91
N TYR A 200 -13.07 52.78 22.19
CA TYR A 200 -14.43 53.27 21.99
C TYR A 200 -15.35 52.21 21.38
N MET A 201 -14.92 51.56 20.30
CA MET A 201 -15.72 50.53 19.63
C MET A 201 -16.00 49.33 20.54
N ILE A 202 -15.03 48.93 21.37
CA ILE A 202 -15.19 47.85 22.34
C ILE A 202 -16.24 48.24 23.39
N THR A 203 -16.06 49.38 24.05
CA THR A 203 -16.92 49.79 25.17
C THR A 203 -18.36 50.12 24.75
N GLU A 204 -18.53 50.66 23.54
CA GLU A 204 -19.84 51.12 23.07
C GLU A 204 -20.66 50.00 22.42
N HIS A 205 -20.01 49.01 21.80
CA HIS A 205 -20.71 48.03 20.97
C HIS A 205 -20.49 46.56 21.33
N MET A 206 -19.55 46.23 22.23
CA MET A 206 -19.18 44.84 22.51
C MET A 206 -19.16 44.51 24.00
N CYS A 207 -18.39 45.26 24.78
CA CYS A 207 -18.06 44.98 26.18
C CYS A 207 -18.17 46.26 27.00
N SER A 208 -19.39 46.63 27.39
CA SER A 208 -19.64 47.82 28.23
C SER A 208 -18.98 47.75 29.61
N SER A 209 -18.63 46.54 30.07
CA SER A 209 -17.91 46.27 31.32
C SER A 209 -16.43 46.66 31.30
N LEU A 210 -15.83 46.89 30.13
CA LEU A 210 -14.44 47.32 29.97
C LEU A 210 -14.30 48.86 29.94
N LYS A 211 -15.33 49.59 30.37
CA LYS A 211 -15.30 51.05 30.51
C LYS A 211 -14.33 51.50 31.58
#